data_AF-A0A6A5LZL5-F1
#
_entry.id   AF-A0A6A5LZL5-F1
#
_cell.length_a   1.000
_cell.length_b   1.000
_cell.length_c   1.000
_cell.angle_alpha   90.00
_cell.angle_beta   90.00
_cell.angle_gamma   90.00
#
_symmetry.space_group_name_H-M   'P 1'
#
loop_
_entity.id
_entity.type
_entity.pdbx_description
1 polymer ?
#
loop_
_entity_poly.entity_id
_entity_poly.type
_entity_poly.pdbx_seq_one_letter_code
_entity_poly.pdbx_strand_id
1 'polypeptide(L)'
;MNFDNYKSNFHKAITDLQRHFSNLTHHPQPPPSFTFQNPLSVNPPWARVAQNLKPFRKPLSAEEIEDRLDGIPVYALSNPEEEFMLVSGSSTGKNLGLFCFKQEDAESLLNQVTVIDPHMRHGSKVVAVALNKVFQLKVNGVAFRLIPEHTQVQNALREREKLGLPADSFSGVPVFQSKSLILKSQKKRYRPLFFRKEDLEKSLERASRDQNQLNPALRQGDIQVAVLEDIIKEMKDNYTMDWDDAIFIPPGFDVSTDPNQQ
;
A
#
# COMPACT_ATOMS: atom_id res chain seq x y z
N MET A 1 -25.57 -4.42 16.21
CA MET A 1 -24.67 -4.07 15.09
C MET A 1 -25.53 -3.49 13.97
N ASN A 2 -25.29 -2.24 13.58
CA ASN A 2 -26.27 -1.43 12.86
C ASN A 2 -25.98 -1.43 11.34
N PHE A 3 -26.72 -2.24 10.59
CA PHE A 3 -26.55 -2.44 9.13
C PHE A 3 -26.73 -1.14 8.31
N ASP A 4 -27.54 -0.20 8.82
CA ASP A 4 -27.80 1.07 8.15
C ASP A 4 -26.56 1.99 8.10
N ASN A 5 -25.67 1.84 9.08
CA ASN A 5 -24.43 2.61 9.13
C ASN A 5 -23.43 2.12 8.07
N TYR A 6 -23.46 0.83 7.72
CA TYR A 6 -22.60 0.26 6.68
C TYR A 6 -23.05 0.71 5.28
N LYS A 7 -24.36 0.71 5.03
CA LYS A 7 -24.96 1.18 3.76
C LYS A 7 -24.71 2.68 3.54
N SER A 8 -24.84 3.50 4.59
CA SER A 8 -24.57 4.94 4.52
C SER A 8 -23.10 5.25 4.26
N ASN A 9 -22.17 4.56 4.93
CA ASN A 9 -20.73 4.75 4.72
C ASN A 9 -20.26 4.25 3.36
N PHE A 10 -20.87 3.19 2.81
CA PHE A 10 -20.55 2.72 1.46
C PHE A 10 -21.11 3.67 0.39
N HIS A 11 -22.35 4.15 0.54
CA HIS A 11 -22.89 5.15 -0.38
C HIS A 11 -22.08 6.43 -0.34
N LYS A 12 -21.65 6.85 0.86
CA LYS A 12 -20.70 7.94 1.04
C LYS A 12 -19.36 7.64 0.37
N ALA A 13 -18.82 6.42 0.49
CA ALA A 13 -17.58 6.04 -0.20
C ALA A 13 -17.70 6.08 -1.73
N ILE A 14 -18.82 5.61 -2.30
CA ILE A 14 -19.12 5.69 -3.75
C ILE A 14 -19.33 7.13 -4.19
N THR A 15 -20.07 7.94 -3.42
CA THR A 15 -20.33 9.35 -3.72
C THR A 15 -19.06 10.19 -3.55
N ASP A 16 -18.22 9.87 -2.58
CA ASP A 16 -16.90 10.48 -2.39
C ASP A 16 -15.98 10.03 -3.55
N LEU A 17 -16.03 8.77 -3.98
CA LEU A 17 -15.34 8.28 -5.19
C LEU A 17 -15.77 9.12 -6.41
N GLN A 18 -17.08 9.26 -6.64
CA GLN A 18 -17.66 10.06 -7.72
C GLN A 18 -17.27 11.54 -7.63
N ARG A 19 -17.20 12.11 -6.42
CA ARG A 19 -16.80 13.52 -6.21
C ARG A 19 -15.30 13.73 -6.42
N HIS A 20 -14.47 12.77 -6.01
CA HIS A 20 -13.02 12.79 -6.24
C HIS A 20 -12.68 12.63 -7.74
N PHE A 21 -13.50 11.90 -8.51
CA PHE A 21 -13.31 11.78 -9.97
C PHE A 21 -13.61 13.08 -10.74
N SER A 22 -14.48 13.96 -10.22
CA SER A 22 -14.78 15.25 -10.85
C SER A 22 -13.69 16.30 -10.65
N ASN A 23 -12.87 16.18 -9.61
CA ASN A 23 -11.89 17.21 -9.20
C ASN A 23 -10.47 16.99 -9.73
N LEU A 24 -10.20 15.93 -10.50
CA LEU A 24 -8.88 15.64 -11.05
C LEU A 24 -8.53 16.43 -12.33
N THR A 25 -9.34 17.43 -12.71
CA THR A 25 -9.08 18.29 -13.88
C THR A 25 -8.26 19.54 -13.59
N HIS A 26 -7.76 19.74 -12.36
CA HIS A 26 -6.81 20.81 -12.07
C HIS A 26 -5.43 20.27 -11.71
N HIS A 27 -4.51 20.58 -12.62
CA HIS A 27 -3.05 20.59 -12.52
C HIS A 27 -2.48 20.23 -11.13
N PRO A 28 -1.81 19.07 -10.96
CA PRO A 28 -1.14 18.77 -9.71
C PRO A 28 0.15 19.60 -9.63
N GLN A 29 0.20 20.52 -8.66
CA GLN A 29 1.46 21.03 -8.14
C GLN A 29 2.34 19.83 -7.70
N PRO A 30 3.67 19.92 -7.85
CA PRO A 30 4.56 18.84 -7.41
C PRO A 30 4.37 18.57 -5.91
N PRO A 31 4.22 17.31 -5.48
CA PRO A 31 4.18 16.98 -4.06
C PRO A 31 5.50 17.39 -3.39
N PRO A 32 5.49 17.77 -2.11
CA PRO A 32 6.72 18.07 -1.38
C PRO A 32 7.63 16.85 -1.41
N SER A 33 8.87 17.06 -1.86
CA SER A 33 9.91 16.04 -1.93
C SER A 33 10.04 15.30 -0.60
N PHE A 34 10.04 13.96 -0.62
CA PHE A 34 10.41 13.13 0.52
C PHE A 34 11.85 13.46 0.92
N THR A 35 12.00 14.43 1.82
CA THR A 35 13.25 14.67 2.51
C THR A 35 13.21 13.86 3.80
N PHE A 36 14.01 12.80 3.84
CA PHE A 36 14.47 12.23 5.11
C PHE A 36 15.24 13.34 5.84
N GLN A 37 14.55 14.17 6.62
CA GLN A 37 15.22 15.06 7.54
C GLN A 37 15.79 14.21 8.65
N ASN A 38 17.11 14.08 8.66
CA ASN A 38 17.89 13.67 9.81
C ASN A 38 17.85 14.89 10.76
N PRO A 39 17.10 14.89 11.88
CA PRO A 39 17.24 15.96 12.83
C PRO A 39 18.58 15.76 13.54
N LEU A 40 19.37 16.83 13.62
CA LEU A 40 20.74 16.93 14.16
C LEU A 40 21.86 16.76 13.11
N SER A 41 22.23 17.87 12.46
CA SER A 41 23.60 18.06 11.95
C SER A 41 23.95 19.55 11.93
N VAL A 42 24.10 20.15 13.11
CA VAL A 42 25.03 21.27 13.26
C VAL A 42 26.37 20.64 13.63
N ASN A 43 27.13 20.20 12.64
CA ASN A 43 28.48 19.69 12.87
C ASN A 43 29.44 20.90 12.97
N PRO A 44 30.18 21.06 14.08
CA PRO A 44 31.19 22.11 14.20
C PRO A 44 32.28 21.94 13.12
N PRO A 45 32.98 23.03 12.75
CA PRO A 45 33.80 23.12 11.53
C PRO A 45 34.99 22.15 11.44
N TRP A 46 35.30 21.42 12.51
CA TRP A 46 36.36 20.42 12.56
C TRP A 46 35.88 18.98 12.23
N ALA A 47 34.58 18.72 12.10
CA ALA A 47 34.00 17.39 11.85
C ALA A 47 33.48 17.21 10.41
N ARG A 48 34.23 17.67 9.40
CA ARG A 48 33.94 17.36 7.99
C ARG A 48 34.53 15.99 7.62
N VAL A 49 33.81 14.93 7.96
CA VAL A 49 34.01 13.63 7.30
C VAL A 49 33.55 13.79 5.86
N ALA A 50 34.40 13.39 4.90
CA ALA A 50 34.11 13.42 3.48
C ALA A 50 32.69 12.91 3.22
N GLN A 51 31.89 13.72 2.51
CA GLN A 51 30.60 13.27 2.00
C GLN A 51 30.90 12.10 1.05
N ASN A 52 30.77 10.87 1.55
CA ASN A 52 30.71 9.68 0.74
C ASN A 52 29.49 9.87 -0.18
N LEU A 53 29.74 10.36 -1.39
CA LEU A 53 28.81 10.29 -2.51
C LEU A 53 28.41 8.82 -2.61
N LYS A 54 27.19 8.49 -2.18
CA LYS A 54 26.63 7.15 -2.34
C LYS A 54 26.72 6.81 -3.83
N PRO A 55 27.30 5.66 -4.23
CA PRO A 55 27.42 5.30 -5.63
C PRO A 55 26.04 5.36 -6.29
N PHE A 56 25.99 5.79 -7.56
CA PHE A 56 24.79 5.69 -8.41
C PHE A 56 24.21 4.28 -8.24
N ARG A 57 23.03 4.20 -7.64
CA ARG A 57 22.39 2.92 -7.37
C ARG A 57 21.71 2.45 -8.66
N LYS A 58 21.61 1.15 -8.85
CA LYS A 58 20.93 0.56 -10.01
C LYS A 58 19.41 0.54 -9.74
N PRO A 59 18.58 1.11 -10.63
CA PRO A 59 17.13 0.93 -10.52
C PRO A 59 16.74 -0.55 -10.57
N LEU A 60 15.69 -0.94 -9.85
CA LEU A 60 15.19 -2.30 -9.91
C LEU A 60 14.54 -2.55 -11.28
N SER A 61 14.81 -3.71 -11.86
CA SER A 61 14.12 -4.18 -13.06
C SER A 61 12.64 -4.44 -12.76
N ALA A 62 11.83 -4.46 -13.81
CA ALA A 62 10.41 -4.81 -13.67
C ALA A 62 10.22 -6.19 -13.04
N GLU A 63 11.04 -7.17 -13.44
CA GLU A 63 11.05 -8.53 -12.89
C GLU A 63 11.36 -8.54 -11.39
N GLU A 64 12.37 -7.80 -10.94
CA GLU A 64 12.70 -7.70 -9.50
C GLU A 64 11.58 -7.06 -8.67
N ILE A 65 10.83 -6.11 -9.25
CA ILE A 65 9.67 -5.51 -8.58
C ILE A 65 8.49 -6.49 -8.56
N GLU A 66 8.29 -7.23 -9.65
CA GLU A 66 7.25 -8.26 -9.75
C GLU A 66 7.45 -9.38 -8.74
N ASP A 67 8.68 -9.87 -8.59
CA ASP A 67 9.02 -10.89 -7.59
C ASP A 67 8.72 -10.41 -6.17
N ARG A 68 8.98 -9.14 -5.87
CA ARG A 68 8.67 -8.55 -4.55
C ARG A 68 7.18 -8.38 -4.30
N LEU A 69 6.38 -8.26 -5.36
CA LEU A 69 4.93 -8.14 -5.28
C LEU A 69 4.22 -9.49 -5.38
N ASP A 70 4.97 -10.57 -5.57
CA ASP A 70 4.42 -11.91 -5.63
C ASP A 70 3.82 -12.33 -4.28
N GLY A 71 2.76 -13.13 -4.34
CA GLY A 71 2.05 -13.60 -3.15
C GLY A 71 1.18 -12.55 -2.44
N ILE A 72 1.12 -11.30 -2.91
CA ILE A 72 0.17 -10.30 -2.39
C ILE A 72 -1.17 -10.45 -3.13
N PRO A 73 -2.26 -10.89 -2.46
CA PRO A 73 -3.55 -11.02 -3.11
C PRO A 73 -4.24 -9.66 -3.24
N VAL A 74 -4.85 -9.44 -4.40
CA VAL A 74 -5.90 -8.44 -4.61
C VAL A 74 -7.11 -9.10 -5.26
N TYR A 75 -8.28 -8.51 -5.09
CA TYR A 75 -9.56 -9.13 -5.43
C TYR A 75 -10.26 -8.33 -6.51
N ALA A 76 -10.52 -8.97 -7.63
CA ALA A 76 -11.26 -8.42 -8.76
C ALA A 76 -12.63 -9.08 -8.86
N LEU A 77 -13.53 -8.40 -9.57
CA LEU A 77 -14.84 -8.93 -9.94
C LEU A 77 -14.72 -9.58 -11.32
N SER A 78 -15.22 -10.80 -11.48
CA SER A 78 -15.35 -11.46 -12.79
C SER A 78 -16.81 -11.65 -13.17
N ASN A 79 -17.11 -11.53 -14.46
CA ASN A 79 -18.41 -11.89 -15.02
C ASN A 79 -18.54 -13.43 -15.13
N PRO A 80 -19.69 -13.95 -15.59
CA PRO A 80 -19.91 -15.39 -15.80
C PRO A 80 -18.96 -16.03 -16.84
N GLU A 81 -18.44 -15.24 -17.77
CA GLU A 81 -17.45 -15.61 -18.77
C GLU A 81 -16.00 -15.60 -18.24
N GLU A 82 -15.81 -15.37 -16.94
CA GLU A 82 -14.51 -15.28 -16.25
C GLU A 82 -13.62 -14.11 -16.69
N GLU A 83 -14.21 -13.08 -17.28
CA GLU A 83 -13.54 -11.83 -17.64
C GLU A 83 -13.65 -10.80 -16.51
N PHE A 84 -12.63 -9.97 -16.35
CA PHE A 84 -12.66 -8.89 -15.36
C PHE A 84 -13.71 -7.85 -15.70
N MET A 85 -14.57 -7.56 -14.73
CA MET A 85 -15.54 -6.49 -14.84
C MET A 85 -14.85 -5.12 -14.81
N LEU A 86 -15.27 -4.25 -15.74
CA LEU A 86 -14.79 -2.89 -15.84
C LEU A 86 -15.93 -1.90 -15.58
N VAL A 87 -15.61 -0.80 -14.91
CA VAL A 87 -16.52 0.32 -14.68
C VAL A 87 -16.27 1.37 -15.75
N SER A 88 -17.29 1.76 -16.51
CA SER A 88 -17.16 2.83 -17.50
C SER A 88 -16.89 4.17 -16.81
N GLY A 89 -15.76 4.80 -17.14
CA GLY A 89 -15.42 6.13 -16.66
C GLY A 89 -16.19 7.20 -17.45
N SER A 90 -17.18 7.82 -16.83
CA SER A 90 -18.02 8.85 -17.45
C SER A 90 -17.26 10.10 -17.91
N SER A 91 -16.06 10.36 -17.39
CA SER A 91 -15.29 11.59 -17.64
C SER A 91 -14.06 11.41 -18.53
N THR A 92 -13.53 10.19 -18.71
CA THR A 92 -12.23 9.96 -19.39
C THR A 92 -12.33 9.13 -20.66
N GLY A 93 -13.50 8.56 -20.95
CA GLY A 93 -13.68 7.59 -22.04
C GLY A 93 -12.90 6.28 -21.82
N LYS A 94 -12.28 6.10 -20.66
CA LYS A 94 -11.58 4.88 -20.28
C LYS A 94 -12.44 4.04 -19.34
N ASN A 95 -12.35 2.74 -19.53
CA ASN A 95 -12.91 1.76 -18.61
C ASN A 95 -11.96 1.58 -17.42
N LEU A 96 -12.49 1.26 -16.25
CA LEU A 96 -11.73 1.14 -15.01
C LEU A 96 -11.84 -0.29 -14.45
N GLY A 97 -10.73 -1.02 -14.37
CA GLY A 97 -10.67 -2.27 -13.63
C GLY A 97 -10.34 -2.00 -12.16
N LEU A 98 -11.14 -2.55 -11.26
CA LEU A 98 -11.00 -2.35 -9.81
C LEU A 98 -10.40 -3.60 -9.15
N PHE A 99 -9.38 -3.38 -8.31
CA PHE A 99 -8.72 -4.42 -7.54
C PHE A 99 -8.71 -4.03 -6.06
N CYS A 100 -9.49 -4.75 -5.24
CA CYS A 100 -9.59 -4.49 -3.80
C CYS A 100 -8.51 -5.25 -3.03
N PHE A 101 -7.92 -4.64 -2.00
CA PHE A 101 -6.99 -5.33 -1.09
C PHE A 101 -7.71 -6.25 -0.08
N LYS A 102 -9.03 -6.15 0.01
CA LYS A 102 -9.87 -6.90 0.94
C LYS A 102 -10.98 -7.62 0.19
N GLN A 103 -11.11 -8.92 0.46
CA GLN A 103 -12.09 -9.77 -0.23
C GLN A 103 -13.52 -9.33 0.08
N GLU A 104 -13.82 -9.02 1.34
CA GLU A 104 -15.17 -8.62 1.76
C GLU A 104 -15.61 -7.29 1.12
N ASP A 105 -14.66 -6.41 0.80
CA ASP A 105 -14.92 -5.16 0.09
C ASP A 105 -15.27 -5.43 -1.38
N ALA A 106 -14.55 -6.37 -2.03
CA ALA A 106 -14.89 -6.83 -3.38
C ALA A 106 -16.25 -7.56 -3.42
N GLU A 107 -16.57 -8.37 -2.42
CA GLU A 107 -17.88 -9.03 -2.29
C GLU A 107 -19.00 -8.01 -2.10
N SER A 108 -18.76 -6.99 -1.28
CA SER A 108 -19.70 -5.87 -1.09
C SER A 108 -19.94 -5.09 -2.38
N LEU A 109 -18.89 -4.90 -3.19
CA LEU A 109 -18.99 -4.28 -4.51
C LEU A 109 -19.78 -5.17 -5.47
N LEU A 110 -19.49 -6.48 -5.50
CA LEU A 110 -20.20 -7.44 -6.35
C LEU A 110 -21.70 -7.43 -6.03
N ASN A 111 -22.07 -7.49 -4.75
CA ASN A 111 -23.46 -7.42 -4.32
C ASN A 111 -24.16 -6.18 -4.87
N GLN A 112 -23.49 -5.03 -4.93
CA GLN A 112 -24.08 -3.82 -5.50
C GLN A 112 -24.20 -3.86 -7.01
N VAL A 113 -23.21 -4.41 -7.69
CA VAL A 113 -23.29 -4.64 -9.14
C VAL A 113 -24.50 -5.52 -9.46
N THR A 114 -24.75 -6.59 -8.70
CA THR A 114 -25.93 -7.47 -8.92
C THR A 114 -27.27 -6.80 -8.62
N VAL A 115 -27.29 -5.75 -7.80
CA VAL A 115 -28.49 -4.93 -7.54
C VAL A 115 -28.75 -3.99 -8.72
N ILE A 116 -27.69 -3.41 -9.30
CA ILE A 116 -27.77 -2.49 -10.44
C ILE A 116 -28.10 -3.24 -11.72
N ASP A 117 -27.45 -4.39 -11.95
CA ASP A 117 -27.66 -5.28 -13.08
C ASP A 117 -27.95 -6.71 -12.60
N PRO A 118 -29.23 -7.09 -12.49
CA PRO A 118 -29.64 -8.43 -12.07
C PRO A 118 -29.13 -9.56 -12.98
N HIS A 119 -28.80 -9.29 -14.25
CA HIS A 119 -28.25 -10.32 -15.14
C HIS A 119 -26.86 -10.79 -14.67
N MET A 120 -26.11 -9.91 -14.01
CA MET A 120 -24.81 -10.22 -13.44
C MET A 120 -24.89 -11.09 -12.18
N ARG A 121 -26.08 -11.39 -11.65
CA ARG A 121 -26.24 -12.14 -10.41
C ARG A 121 -25.78 -13.59 -10.51
N HIS A 122 -25.93 -14.20 -11.68
CA HIS A 122 -25.60 -15.61 -11.88
C HIS A 122 -24.27 -15.74 -12.60
N GLY A 123 -23.28 -16.36 -11.94
CA GLY A 123 -21.96 -16.65 -12.53
C GLY A 123 -20.88 -15.61 -12.22
N SER A 124 -21.25 -14.37 -11.86
CA SER A 124 -20.28 -13.40 -11.38
C SER A 124 -19.72 -13.78 -10.02
N LYS A 125 -18.42 -13.57 -9.84
CA LYS A 125 -17.70 -13.95 -8.61
C LYS A 125 -16.56 -12.98 -8.31
N VAL A 126 -16.08 -13.04 -7.07
CA VAL A 126 -14.82 -12.41 -6.69
C VAL A 126 -13.69 -13.38 -6.97
N VAL A 127 -12.64 -12.90 -7.62
CA VAL A 127 -11.44 -13.69 -7.96
C VAL A 127 -10.20 -13.06 -7.33
N ALA A 128 -9.36 -13.89 -6.73
CA ALA A 128 -8.06 -13.49 -6.24
C ALA A 128 -7.06 -13.41 -7.40
N VAL A 129 -6.33 -12.31 -7.47
CA VAL A 129 -5.30 -12.01 -8.47
C VAL A 129 -4.04 -11.61 -7.73
N ALA A 130 -2.90 -12.13 -8.16
CA ALA A 130 -1.62 -11.71 -7.59
C ALA A 130 -1.28 -10.29 -8.05
N LEU A 131 -0.87 -9.44 -7.10
CA LEU A 131 -0.63 -8.02 -7.35
C LEU A 131 0.45 -7.80 -8.42
N ASN A 132 1.50 -8.63 -8.44
CA ASN A 132 2.54 -8.60 -9.47
C ASN A 132 1.97 -8.71 -10.91
N LYS A 133 0.90 -9.47 -11.11
CA LYS A 133 0.23 -9.61 -12.41
C LYS A 133 -0.59 -8.37 -12.76
N VAL A 134 -1.20 -7.71 -11.78
CA VAL A 134 -1.97 -6.47 -12.01
C VAL A 134 -1.09 -5.36 -12.58
N PHE A 135 0.15 -5.23 -12.11
CA PHE A 135 1.10 -4.25 -12.62
C PHE A 135 1.53 -4.47 -14.09
N GLN A 136 1.36 -5.69 -14.60
CA GLN A 136 1.67 -6.05 -15.99
C GLN A 136 0.47 -5.79 -16.92
N LEU A 137 -0.75 -5.68 -16.38
CA LEU A 137 -1.94 -5.50 -17.20
C LEU A 137 -1.87 -4.14 -17.91
N LYS A 138 -1.71 -4.20 -19.23
CA LYS A 138 -1.85 -3.07 -20.14
C LYS A 138 -2.93 -3.40 -21.14
N VAL A 139 -4.12 -2.86 -20.94
CA VAL A 139 -5.24 -3.02 -21.86
C VAL A 139 -5.59 -1.65 -22.42
N ASN A 140 -5.65 -1.55 -23.75
CA ASN A 140 -5.97 -0.30 -24.42
C ASN A 140 -7.33 0.21 -23.97
N GLY A 141 -7.40 1.48 -23.57
CA GLY A 141 -8.63 2.09 -23.09
C GLY A 141 -9.04 1.70 -21.67
N VAL A 142 -8.20 0.96 -20.93
CA VAL A 142 -8.47 0.57 -19.54
C VAL A 142 -7.45 1.19 -18.59
N ALA A 143 -7.92 1.78 -17.51
CA ALA A 143 -7.10 2.12 -16.35
C ALA A 143 -7.38 1.10 -15.24
N PHE A 144 -6.37 0.82 -14.41
CA PHE A 144 -6.54 -0.05 -13.25
C PHE A 144 -6.39 0.76 -11.97
N ARG A 145 -7.28 0.49 -11.00
CA ARG A 145 -7.28 1.17 -9.70
C ARG A 145 -7.24 0.17 -8.56
N LEU A 146 -6.25 0.35 -7.71
CA LEU A 146 -6.17 -0.33 -6.42
C LEU A 146 -7.12 0.35 -5.43
N ILE A 147 -7.90 -0.47 -4.72
CA ILE A 147 -8.82 -0.04 -3.67
C ILE A 147 -8.27 -0.54 -2.33
N PRO A 148 -7.69 0.33 -1.50
CA PRO A 148 -7.16 -0.07 -0.20
C PRO A 148 -8.28 -0.39 0.78
N GLU A 149 -7.98 -1.18 1.80
CA GLU A 149 -8.89 -1.39 2.93
C GLU A 149 -9.10 -0.07 3.68
N HIS A 150 -10.36 0.29 3.96
CA HIS A 150 -10.70 1.53 4.63
C HIS A 150 -10.02 1.70 6.01
N THR A 151 -9.92 0.62 6.80
CA THR A 151 -9.26 0.66 8.12
C THR A 151 -7.78 1.02 8.00
N GLN A 152 -7.10 0.56 6.94
CA GLN A 152 -5.69 0.88 6.70
C GLN A 152 -5.51 2.32 6.26
N VAL A 153 -6.45 2.88 5.49
CA VAL A 153 -6.47 4.33 5.21
C VAL A 153 -6.62 5.13 6.50
N GLN A 154 -7.53 4.74 7.40
CA GLN A 154 -7.71 5.42 8.70
C GLN A 154 -6.45 5.30 9.58
N ASN A 155 -5.83 4.12 9.61
CA ASN A 155 -4.57 3.90 10.31
C ASN A 155 -3.45 4.79 9.76
N ALA A 156 -3.36 4.91 8.44
CA ALA A 156 -2.38 5.77 7.78
C ALA A 156 -2.55 7.25 8.15
N LEU A 157 -3.79 7.75 8.16
CA LEU A 157 -4.10 9.11 8.56
C LEU A 157 -3.74 9.38 10.02
N ARG A 158 -4.05 8.45 10.94
CA ARG A 158 -3.67 8.57 12.35
C ARG A 158 -2.15 8.64 12.55
N GLU A 159 -1.37 7.83 11.83
CA GLU A 159 0.09 7.89 11.94
C GLU A 159 0.66 9.20 11.37
N ARG A 160 0.03 9.79 10.34
CA ARG A 160 0.39 11.12 9.83
C ARG A 160 0.05 12.23 10.82
N GLU A 161 -1.13 12.18 11.43
CA GLU A 161 -1.59 13.12 12.44
C GLU A 161 -0.64 13.15 13.65
N LYS A 162 -0.21 11.97 14.12
CA LYS A 162 0.81 11.85 15.18
C LYS A 162 2.12 12.55 14.82
N LEU A 163 2.45 12.71 13.55
CA LEU A 163 3.66 13.40 13.09
C LEU A 163 3.44 14.90 12.83
N GLY A 164 2.24 15.42 13.11
CA GLY A 164 1.87 16.79 12.78
C GLY A 164 1.73 17.03 11.27
N LEU A 165 1.59 15.96 10.48
CA LEU A 165 1.37 16.06 9.04
C LEU A 165 -0.13 16.21 8.74
N PRO A 166 -0.50 16.88 7.62
CA PRO A 166 -1.89 16.96 7.19
C PRO A 166 -2.51 15.56 7.06
N ALA A 167 -3.70 15.39 7.63
CA ALA A 167 -4.41 14.11 7.71
C ALA A 167 -5.79 14.16 7.00
N ASP A 168 -5.96 15.12 6.10
CA ASP A 168 -7.25 15.41 5.47
C ASP A 168 -7.64 14.34 4.44
N SER A 169 -6.64 13.73 3.79
CA SER A 169 -6.84 12.63 2.85
C SER A 169 -5.57 11.79 2.64
N PHE A 170 -5.76 10.54 2.24
CA PHE A 170 -4.69 9.63 1.85
C PHE A 170 -4.94 9.15 0.41
N SER A 171 -4.04 9.47 -0.51
CA SER A 171 -4.18 9.10 -1.93
C SER A 171 -3.23 7.95 -2.27
N GLY A 172 -3.80 6.78 -2.53
CA GLY A 172 -3.07 5.55 -2.89
C GLY A 172 -3.19 4.46 -1.83
N VAL A 173 -2.40 3.40 -1.96
CA VAL A 173 -2.44 2.25 -1.04
C VAL A 173 -1.46 2.47 0.11
N PRO A 174 -1.93 2.48 1.38
CA PRO A 174 -1.05 2.66 2.52
C PRO A 174 -0.16 1.44 2.73
N VAL A 175 1.11 1.70 2.97
CA VAL A 175 2.13 0.71 3.33
C VAL A 175 2.82 1.19 4.60
N PHE A 176 2.93 0.31 5.60
CA PHE A 176 3.48 0.57 6.91
C PHE A 176 4.86 -0.05 7.07
N GLN A 177 5.78 0.67 7.70
CA GLN A 177 7.12 0.17 8.03
C GLN A 177 7.59 0.70 9.38
N SER A 178 8.60 0.07 9.97
CA SER A 178 9.32 0.59 11.13
C SER A 178 10.82 0.43 10.94
N LYS A 179 11.60 1.44 11.35
CA LYS A 179 13.08 1.36 11.34
C LYS A 179 13.61 0.40 12.41
N SER A 180 12.76 0.05 13.39
CA SER A 180 13.10 -0.83 14.50
C SER A 180 12.86 -2.31 14.17
N LEU A 181 12.30 -2.62 12.99
CA LEU A 181 12.07 -4.00 12.54
C LEU A 181 12.92 -4.32 11.32
N ILE A 182 13.80 -5.31 11.47
CA ILE A 182 14.61 -5.86 10.38
C ILE A 182 14.51 -7.37 10.44
N LEU A 183 14.13 -7.99 9.33
CA LEU A 183 14.10 -9.44 9.20
C LEU A 183 15.48 -9.94 8.80
N LYS A 184 15.89 -11.07 9.36
CA LYS A 184 17.18 -11.69 9.06
C LYS A 184 16.91 -13.09 8.53
N SER A 185 17.34 -13.35 7.30
CA SER A 185 17.36 -14.70 6.75
C SER A 185 18.76 -14.97 6.25
N GLN A 186 19.35 -16.06 6.74
CA GLN A 186 20.75 -16.42 6.48
C GLN A 186 21.71 -15.25 6.82
N LYS A 187 22.39 -14.69 5.79
CA LYS A 187 23.31 -13.55 5.92
C LYS A 187 22.72 -12.24 5.38
N LYS A 188 21.43 -12.23 5.03
CA LYS A 188 20.75 -11.06 4.48
C LYS A 188 19.81 -10.43 5.49
N ARG A 189 19.66 -9.12 5.38
CA ARG A 189 18.76 -8.29 6.17
C ARG A 189 17.72 -7.72 5.24
N TYR A 190 16.47 -7.72 5.69
CA TYR A 190 15.34 -7.24 4.91
C TYR A 190 14.52 -6.24 5.72
N ARG A 191 14.08 -5.18 5.06
CA ARG A 191 13.13 -4.19 5.57
C ARG A 191 11.71 -4.60 5.17
N PRO A 192 10.88 -5.05 6.11
CA PRO A 192 9.52 -5.46 5.80
C PRO A 192 8.59 -4.26 5.60
N LEU A 193 7.75 -4.34 4.57
CA LEU A 193 6.73 -3.38 4.19
C LEU A 193 5.35 -4.05 4.31
N PHE A 194 4.51 -3.58 5.24
CA PHE A 194 3.24 -4.22 5.56
C PHE A 194 2.05 -3.47 4.95
N PHE A 195 1.08 -4.20 4.41
CA PHE A 195 -0.19 -3.61 3.96
C PHE A 195 -1.18 -3.38 5.11
N ARG A 196 -0.99 -4.08 6.23
CA ARG A 196 -1.82 -3.93 7.43
C ARG A 196 -0.96 -3.45 8.59
N LYS A 197 -1.40 -2.37 9.23
CA LYS A 197 -0.71 -1.82 10.39
C LYS A 197 -0.64 -2.83 11.54
N GLU A 198 -1.71 -3.61 11.73
CA GLU A 198 -1.80 -4.58 12.80
C GLU A 198 -0.75 -5.70 12.66
N ASP A 199 -0.40 -6.08 11.43
CA ASP A 199 0.62 -7.09 11.16
C ASP A 199 2.03 -6.57 11.52
N LEU A 200 2.31 -5.29 11.24
CA LEU A 200 3.54 -4.62 11.67
C LEU A 200 3.62 -4.53 13.20
N GLU A 201 2.55 -4.08 13.85
CA GLU A 201 2.50 -3.94 15.30
C GLU A 201 2.68 -5.29 16.01
N LYS A 202 2.05 -6.36 15.51
CA LYS A 202 2.24 -7.74 15.99
C LYS A 202 3.70 -8.20 15.84
N SER A 203 4.33 -7.89 14.71
CA SER A 203 5.73 -8.24 14.45
C SER A 203 6.69 -7.49 15.37
N LEU A 204 6.46 -6.20 15.59
CA LEU A 204 7.22 -5.39 16.55
C LEU A 204 7.05 -5.88 17.98
N GLU A 205 5.83 -6.22 18.37
CA GLU A 205 5.54 -6.75 19.71
C GLU A 205 6.27 -8.07 19.95
N ARG A 206 6.22 -9.00 18.99
CA ARG A 206 6.97 -10.27 19.06
C ARG A 206 8.48 -10.01 19.18
N ALA A 207 9.05 -9.22 18.27
CA ALA A 207 10.48 -8.89 18.30
C ALA A 207 10.91 -8.26 19.63
N SER A 208 10.06 -7.40 20.21
CA SER A 208 10.32 -6.75 21.49
C SER A 208 10.34 -7.75 22.66
N ARG A 209 9.43 -8.73 22.65
CA ARG A 209 9.41 -9.83 23.64
C ARG A 209 10.65 -10.70 23.52
N ASP A 210 10.99 -11.13 22.29
CA ASP A 210 12.12 -12.02 22.03
C ASP A 210 13.46 -11.38 22.43
N GLN A 211 13.58 -10.06 22.25
CA GLN A 211 14.79 -9.30 22.58
C GLN A 211 14.78 -8.74 24.01
N ASN A 212 13.71 -8.94 24.77
CA ASN A 212 13.48 -8.34 26.08
C ASN A 212 13.69 -6.81 26.07
N GLN A 213 13.09 -6.14 25.08
CA GLN A 213 13.17 -4.69 24.87
C GLN A 213 11.78 -4.06 24.88
N LEU A 214 11.74 -2.74 25.05
CA LEU A 214 10.48 -1.98 24.93
C LEU A 214 9.96 -2.03 23.50
N ASN A 215 8.65 -2.25 23.35
CA ASN A 215 7.99 -2.26 22.05
C ASN A 215 8.15 -0.90 21.32
N PRO A 216 8.85 -0.85 20.18
CA PRO A 216 9.07 0.39 19.43
C PRO A 216 7.78 1.04 18.92
N ALA A 217 6.71 0.27 18.69
CA ALA A 217 5.41 0.78 18.25
C ALA A 217 4.79 1.81 19.23
N LEU A 218 5.23 1.80 20.49
CA LEU A 218 4.81 2.77 21.51
C LEU A 218 5.48 4.14 21.34
N ARG A 219 6.56 4.24 20.55
CA ARG A 219 7.30 5.48 20.32
C ARG A 219 6.67 6.24 19.15
N GLN A 220 6.41 7.52 19.36
CA GLN A 220 5.89 8.40 18.31
C GLN A 220 6.86 8.45 17.13
N GLY A 221 6.34 8.19 15.92
CA GLY A 221 7.11 8.22 14.68
C GLY A 221 7.95 6.97 14.37
N ASP A 222 7.86 5.91 15.18
CA ASP A 222 8.50 4.63 14.86
C ASP A 222 7.82 3.93 13.68
N ILE A 223 6.48 3.91 13.69
CA ILE A 223 5.68 3.47 12.54
C ILE A 223 5.61 4.61 11.53
N GLN A 224 6.00 4.30 10.31
CA GLN A 224 6.00 5.22 9.17
C GLN A 224 5.05 4.70 8.10
N VAL A 225 4.44 5.62 7.37
CA VAL A 225 3.47 5.31 6.32
C VAL A 225 3.95 5.87 4.99
N ALA A 226 3.90 5.03 3.97
CA ALA A 226 4.19 5.37 2.58
C ALA A 226 3.03 4.95 1.68
N VAL A 227 3.06 5.42 0.43
CA VAL A 227 2.10 5.06 -0.61
C VAL A 227 2.76 4.02 -1.52
N LEU A 228 2.09 2.88 -1.76
CA LEU A 228 2.62 1.79 -2.59
C LEU A 228 3.05 2.27 -3.97
N GLU A 229 2.22 3.08 -4.62
CA GLU A 229 2.46 3.60 -5.96
C GLU A 229 3.74 4.45 -6.02
N ASP A 230 3.98 5.24 -4.98
CA ASP A 230 5.20 6.04 -4.84
C ASP A 230 6.42 5.14 -4.59
N ILE A 231 6.30 4.12 -3.73
CA ILE A 231 7.36 3.13 -3.49
C ILE A 231 7.77 2.45 -4.80
N ILE A 232 6.81 1.95 -5.58
CA ILE A 232 7.06 1.25 -6.84
C ILE A 232 7.69 2.20 -7.87
N LYS A 233 7.25 3.46 -7.90
CA LYS A 233 7.87 4.48 -8.75
C LYS A 233 9.32 4.74 -8.33
N GLU A 234 9.59 4.87 -7.03
CA GLU A 234 10.95 5.05 -6.52
C GLU A 234 11.85 3.84 -6.79
N MET A 235 11.34 2.61 -6.73
CA MET A 235 12.05 1.40 -7.13
C MET A 235 12.47 1.43 -8.61
N LYS A 236 11.59 1.96 -9.49
CA LYS A 236 11.83 2.07 -10.95
C LYS A 236 12.78 3.19 -11.33
N ASP A 237 12.67 4.33 -10.66
CA ASP A 237 13.35 5.55 -11.09
C ASP A 237 14.64 5.83 -10.27
N ASN A 238 14.79 5.20 -9.11
CA ASN A 238 15.96 5.19 -8.23
C ASN A 238 16.50 6.55 -7.76
N TYR A 239 15.60 7.42 -7.31
CA TYR A 239 15.98 8.80 -6.99
C TYR A 239 16.69 8.97 -5.63
N THR A 240 16.50 8.10 -4.64
CA THR A 240 16.84 8.45 -3.23
C THR A 240 17.28 7.30 -2.30
N MET A 241 16.80 6.06 -2.48
CA MET A 241 16.90 5.00 -1.46
C MET A 241 17.40 3.66 -2.02
N ASP A 242 17.98 2.83 -1.17
CA ASP A 242 18.28 1.43 -1.51
C ASP A 242 16.99 0.62 -1.30
N TRP A 243 16.53 -0.08 -2.34
CA TRP A 243 15.32 -0.91 -2.30
C TRP A 243 15.64 -2.40 -2.36
N ASP A 244 16.93 -2.78 -2.42
CA ASP A 244 17.36 -4.17 -2.59
C ASP A 244 16.93 -5.05 -1.41
N ASP A 245 16.89 -4.45 -0.21
CA ASP A 245 16.50 -5.10 1.04
C ASP A 245 15.00 -4.99 1.38
N ALA A 246 14.20 -4.25 0.60
CA ALA A 246 12.78 -4.05 0.90
C ALA A 246 11.92 -5.22 0.44
N ILE A 247 11.11 -5.80 1.33
CA ILE A 247 10.18 -6.88 0.97
C ILE A 247 8.77 -6.53 1.42
N PHE A 248 7.79 -6.83 0.57
CA PHE A 248 6.39 -6.66 0.92
C PHE A 248 5.90 -7.89 1.69
N ILE A 249 5.18 -7.67 2.77
CA ILE A 249 4.59 -8.71 3.61
C ILE A 249 3.11 -8.83 3.25
N PRO A 250 2.65 -9.99 2.76
CA PRO A 250 1.25 -10.20 2.44
C PRO A 250 0.34 -9.97 3.67
N PRO A 251 -0.87 -9.42 3.48
CA PRO A 251 -1.83 -9.24 4.57
C PRO A 251 -2.09 -10.55 5.34
N GLY A 252 -1.98 -10.50 6.66
CA GLY A 252 -2.20 -11.66 7.54
C GLY A 252 -1.05 -12.67 7.57
N PHE A 253 0.05 -12.42 6.85
CA PHE A 253 1.23 -13.28 6.90
C PHE A 253 1.96 -13.13 8.24
N ASP A 254 2.18 -14.25 8.93
CA ASP A 254 2.91 -14.23 10.20
C ASP A 254 4.41 -14.28 9.97
N VAL A 255 5.08 -13.16 10.18
CA VAL A 255 6.53 -13.04 10.02
C VAL A 255 7.21 -13.64 11.25
N SER A 256 7.93 -14.76 11.08
CA SER A 256 8.81 -15.25 12.14
C SER A 256 10.00 -14.31 12.33
N THR A 257 10.33 -14.03 13.59
CA THR A 257 11.50 -13.26 14.00
C THR A 257 12.55 -14.14 14.70
N ASP A 258 12.26 -15.43 14.84
CA ASP A 258 13.12 -16.39 15.53
C ASP A 258 14.31 -16.78 14.64
N PRO A 259 15.55 -16.46 15.01
CA PRO A 259 16.73 -16.87 14.26
C PRO A 259 16.93 -18.40 14.20
N ASN A 260 16.21 -19.19 15.01
CA ASN A 260 16.29 -20.65 15.03
C ASN A 260 15.21 -21.35 14.18
N GLN A 261 14.24 -20.62 13.62
CA GLN A 261 13.18 -21.17 12.77
C GLN A 261 13.26 -20.70 11.31
N GLN A 262 14.37 -20.10 10.88
CA GLN A 262 14.55 -19.52 9.54
C GLN A 262 15.86 -19.91 8.86
#